data_AF-A0A820QVW1-F1
#
_entry.id   AF-A0A820QVW1-F1
#
_cell.length_a   1.000
_cell.length_b   1.000
_cell.length_c   1.000
_cell.angle_alpha   90.00
_cell.angle_beta   90.00
_cell.angle_gamma   90.00
#
_symmetry.space_group_name_H-M   'P 1'
#
loop_
_entity.id
_entity.type
_entity.pdbx_description
1 polymer ?
#
loop_
_entity_poly.entity_id
_entity_poly.type
_entity_poly.pdbx_seq_one_letter_code
_entity_poly.pdbx_strand_id
1 'polypeptide(L)'
;MPEMYIRPLGVPMIAVYCIFSGLAGVYNEWILKKHYTESLHLQNIFLYTYGTLLNLFPAVVSAVAKSGSGHIFNPFDGFSFYTWLIVLTQALNGLFMSVVIKHSSNIIRLFVISFSLIVTSFLSWFIFHITFNMYFYVSFLTMGCALSLYYSN
;
A
#
# COMPACT_ATOMS: atom_id res chain seq x y z
N MET A 1 14.35 -17.56 19.61
CA MET A 1 13.29 -17.30 18.61
C MET A 1 12.39 -16.24 19.22
N PRO A 2 12.20 -15.05 18.61
CA PRO A 2 11.32 -14.04 19.21
C PRO A 2 9.89 -14.59 19.21
N GLU A 3 9.28 -14.71 20.38
CA GLU A 3 7.88 -15.11 20.50
C GLU A 3 6.98 -14.05 19.85
N MET A 4 6.19 -14.46 18.86
CA MET A 4 5.16 -13.60 18.26
C MET A 4 4.05 -13.38 19.30
N TYR A 5 4.16 -12.32 20.08
CA TYR A 5 3.12 -11.90 21.02
C TYR A 5 1.99 -11.19 20.26
N ILE A 6 0.99 -11.94 19.83
CA ILE A 6 -0.23 -11.39 19.25
C ILE A 6 -1.05 -10.78 20.39
N ARG A 7 -1.06 -9.45 20.50
CA ARG A 7 -1.98 -8.76 21.42
C ARG A 7 -3.41 -9.08 20.98
N PRO A 8 -4.30 -9.56 21.86
CA PRO A 8 -5.68 -9.90 21.49
C PRO A 8 -6.45 -8.69 20.96
N LEU A 9 -6.06 -7.47 21.35
CA LEU A 9 -6.59 -6.21 20.82
C LEU A 9 -6.21 -5.95 19.35
N GLY A 10 -5.10 -6.53 18.86
CA GLY A 10 -4.64 -6.31 17.48
C GLY A 10 -5.58 -6.93 16.45
N VAL A 11 -6.21 -8.06 16.77
CA VAL A 11 -7.12 -8.78 15.86
C VAL A 11 -8.33 -7.92 15.46
N PRO A 12 -9.12 -7.33 16.38
CA PRO A 12 -10.23 -6.47 16.00
C PRO A 12 -9.76 -5.18 15.29
N MET A 13 -8.60 -4.63 15.65
CA MET A 13 -8.06 -3.45 14.97
C MET A 13 -7.72 -3.73 13.50
N ILE A 14 -7.14 -4.89 13.21
CA ILE A 14 -6.86 -5.32 11.82
C ILE A 14 -8.16 -5.54 11.06
N ALA A 15 -9.18 -6.15 11.68
CA ALA A 15 -10.48 -6.34 11.03
C ALA A 15 -11.12 -5.00 10.62
N VAL A 16 -11.11 -4.01 11.53
CA VAL A 16 -11.58 -2.65 11.24
C VAL A 16 -10.76 -2.02 10.11
N TYR A 17 -9.43 -2.13 10.18
CA TYR A 17 -8.54 -1.63 9.13
C TYR A 17 -8.85 -2.24 7.75
N CYS A 18 -9.09 -3.55 7.67
CA CYS A 18 -9.43 -4.23 6.42
C CYS A 18 -10.73 -3.70 5.81
N ILE A 19 -11.76 -3.45 6.64
CA ILE A 19 -13.04 -2.88 6.19
C ILE A 19 -12.82 -1.48 5.61
N PHE A 20 -12.11 -0.60 6.34
CA PHE A 20 -11.83 0.76 5.86
C PHE A 20 -10.95 0.77 4.61
N SER A 21 -9.96 -0.12 4.51
CA SER A 21 -9.08 -0.24 3.34
C SER A 21 -9.86 -0.67 2.09
N GLY A 22 -10.78 -1.64 2.24
CA GLY A 22 -11.68 -2.06 1.17
C GLY A 22 -12.63 -0.93 0.73
N LEU A 23 -13.30 -0.27 1.69
CA LEU A 23 -14.21 0.85 1.42
C LEU A 23 -13.49 2.02 0.75
N ALA A 24 -12.30 2.40 1.23
CA ALA A 24 -11.49 3.45 0.62
C ALA A 24 -11.07 3.09 -0.80
N GLY A 25 -10.74 1.83 -1.06
CA GLY A 25 -10.46 1.33 -2.41
C GLY A 25 -11.65 1.51 -3.36
N VAL A 26 -12.83 1.06 -2.96
CA VAL A 26 -14.05 1.17 -3.78
C VAL A 26 -14.47 2.63 -3.95
N TYR A 27 -14.37 3.45 -2.91
CA TYR A 27 -14.65 4.88 -2.98
C TYR A 27 -13.68 5.61 -3.93
N ASN A 28 -12.39 5.25 -3.90
CA ASN A 28 -11.41 5.79 -4.83
C ASN A 28 -11.71 5.40 -6.30
N GLU A 29 -12.14 4.15 -6.53
CA GLU A 29 -12.61 3.74 -7.85
C GLU A 29 -13.84 4.55 -8.29
N TRP A 30 -14.82 4.74 -7.39
CA TRP A 30 -16.03 5.49 -7.68
C TRP A 30 -15.74 6.95 -8.04
N ILE A 31 -14.85 7.64 -7.31
CA ILE A 31 -14.53 9.04 -7.59
C ILE A 31 -13.78 9.20 -8.93
N LEU A 32 -12.84 8.30 -9.23
CA LEU A 32 -12.11 8.28 -10.51
C LEU A 32 -13.05 8.05 -11.70
N LYS A 33 -14.04 7.15 -11.54
CA LYS A 33 -14.98 6.80 -12.61
C LYS A 33 -16.13 7.81 -12.75
N LYS A 34 -16.59 8.43 -11.66
CA LYS A 34 -17.67 9.44 -11.68
C LYS A 34 -17.30 10.68 -12.50
N HIS A 35 -16.02 11.07 -12.47
CA HIS A 35 -15.52 12.24 -13.19
C HIS A 35 -14.66 11.82 -14.40
N TYR A 36 -15.12 10.87 -15.22
CA TYR A 36 -14.30 10.30 -16.30
C TYR A 36 -13.75 11.34 -17.30
N THR A 37 -14.51 12.41 -17.55
CA THR A 37 -14.17 13.52 -18.47
C THR A 37 -13.06 14.44 -17.95
N GLU A 38 -12.79 14.43 -16.65
CA GLU A 38 -11.74 15.23 -16.04
C GLU A 38 -10.38 14.54 -16.18
N SER A 39 -9.32 15.35 -16.26
CA SER A 39 -7.96 14.81 -16.35
C SER A 39 -7.60 14.01 -15.09
N LEU A 40 -7.02 12.81 -15.29
CA LEU A 40 -6.61 11.95 -14.17
C LEU A 40 -5.58 12.65 -13.27
N HIS A 41 -4.74 13.49 -13.84
CA HIS A 41 -3.74 14.25 -13.10
C HIS A 41 -4.37 15.23 -12.12
N LEU A 42 -5.42 15.95 -12.49
CA LEU A 42 -6.12 16.87 -11.58
C LEU A 42 -6.79 16.11 -10.42
N GLN A 43 -7.46 14.98 -10.72
CA GLN A 43 -8.07 14.15 -9.68
C GLN A 43 -7.04 13.62 -8.68
N ASN A 44 -5.90 13.15 -9.18
CA ASN A 44 -4.79 12.72 -8.33
C ASN A 44 -4.21 13.87 -7.52
N ILE A 45 -4.09 15.09 -8.07
CA ILE A 45 -3.61 16.26 -7.33
C ILE A 45 -4.54 16.56 -6.15
N PHE A 46 -5.86 16.59 -6.35
CA PHE A 46 -6.80 16.81 -5.25
C PHE A 46 -6.70 15.70 -4.20
N LEU A 47 -6.74 14.43 -4.63
CA LEU A 47 -6.65 13.28 -3.74
C LEU A 47 -5.37 13.29 -2.89
N TYR A 48 -4.22 13.53 -3.52
CA TYR A 48 -2.92 13.57 -2.83
C TYR A 48 -2.76 14.81 -1.97
N THR A 49 -3.34 15.95 -2.34
CA THR A 49 -3.32 17.16 -1.50
C THR A 49 -4.08 16.90 -0.20
N TYR A 50 -5.32 16.38 -0.28
CA TYR A 50 -6.08 16.01 0.91
C TYR A 50 -5.38 14.92 1.72
N GLY A 51 -4.84 13.89 1.07
CA GLY A 51 -4.09 12.82 1.73
C GLY A 51 -2.86 13.33 2.47
N THR A 52 -2.12 14.27 1.88
CA THR A 52 -0.93 14.88 2.49
C THR A 52 -1.31 15.72 3.71
N LEU A 53 -2.36 16.53 3.61
CA LEU A 53 -2.85 17.34 4.74
C LEU A 53 -3.28 16.45 5.93
N LEU A 54 -4.02 15.37 5.65
CA LEU A 54 -4.47 14.42 6.67
C LEU A 54 -3.33 13.61 7.29
N ASN A 55 -2.25 13.33 6.55
CA ASN A 55 -1.06 12.67 7.10
C ASN A 55 -0.13 13.63 7.85
N LEU A 56 -0.08 14.90 7.44
CA LEU A 56 0.75 15.91 8.09
C LEU A 56 0.26 16.21 9.52
N PHE A 57 -1.05 16.27 9.73
CA PHE A 57 -1.64 16.53 11.05
C PHE A 57 -1.16 15.58 12.16
N PRO A 58 -1.33 14.25 12.06
CA PRO A 58 -0.84 13.32 13.08
C PRO A 58 0.68 13.29 13.16
N ALA A 59 1.40 13.55 12.06
CA ALA A 59 2.86 13.67 12.08
C ALA A 59 3.32 14.86 12.93
N VAL A 60 2.69 16.03 12.78
CA VAL A 60 2.96 17.24 13.58
C VAL A 60 2.54 17.05 15.03
N VAL A 61 1.38 16.44 15.30
CA VAL A 61 0.95 16.15 16.68
C VAL A 61 1.95 15.22 17.38
N SER A 62 2.40 14.16 16.69
CA SER A 62 3.41 13.24 17.21
C SER A 62 4.76 13.91 17.41
N ALA A 63 5.12 14.86 16.55
CA ALA A 63 6.34 15.66 16.64
C ALA A 63 6.32 16.58 17.87
N VAL A 64 5.24 17.34 18.05
CA VAL A 64 5.07 18.26 19.19
C VAL A 64 5.06 17.50 20.51
N ALA A 65 4.39 16.34 20.57
CA ALA A 65 4.41 15.47 21.75
C ALA A 65 5.82 15.00 22.15
N LYS A 66 6.71 14.78 21.16
CA LYS A 66 8.11 14.38 21.39
C LYS A 66 9.04 15.58 21.68
N SER A 67 8.67 16.78 21.22
CA SER A 67 9.45 18.01 21.38
C SER A 67 9.53 18.53 22.82
N GLY A 68 8.63 18.07 23.70
CA GLY A 68 8.70 18.33 25.15
C GLY A 68 10.00 17.87 25.84
N SER A 69 10.85 17.09 25.15
CA SER A 69 12.16 16.64 25.61
C SER A 69 13.37 17.46 25.10
N GLY A 70 13.16 18.65 24.52
CA GLY A 70 14.24 19.57 24.14
C GLY A 70 14.93 19.27 22.80
N HIS A 71 14.36 18.38 21.97
CA HIS A 71 14.85 18.12 20.62
C HIS A 71 14.23 19.08 19.60
N ILE A 72 15.06 19.75 18.80
CA ILE A 72 14.62 20.52 17.64
C ILE A 72 14.00 19.54 16.63
N PHE A 73 12.74 19.73 16.26
CA PHE A 73 12.05 18.86 15.32
C PHE A 73 12.63 19.01 13.90
N ASN A 74 13.44 18.03 13.47
CA ASN A 74 13.90 17.90 12.09
C ASN A 74 13.16 16.74 11.42
N PRO A 75 12.16 17.01 10.55
CA PRO A 75 11.40 15.95 9.88
C PRO A 75 12.23 15.13 8.89
N PHE A 76 13.40 15.63 8.50
CA PHE A 76 14.31 14.99 7.54
C PHE A 76 15.58 14.43 8.19
N ASP A 77 15.63 14.37 9.52
CA ASP A 77 16.80 13.81 10.20
C ASP A 77 16.93 12.30 9.91
N GLY A 78 18.12 11.85 9.54
CA GLY A 78 18.38 10.47 9.14
C GLY A 78 17.90 10.07 7.73
N PHE A 79 17.48 11.02 6.88
CA PHE A 79 17.15 10.70 5.48
C PHE A 79 18.41 10.38 4.68
N SER A 80 18.54 9.11 4.28
CA SER A 80 19.59 8.64 3.37
C SER A 80 19.15 8.75 1.91
N PHE A 81 20.09 8.65 0.97
CA PHE A 81 19.80 8.54 -0.47
C PHE A 81 18.80 7.40 -0.77
N TYR A 82 18.93 6.27 -0.06
CA TYR A 82 18.00 5.14 -0.19
C TYR A 82 16.58 5.49 0.25
N THR A 83 16.42 6.32 1.30
CA THR A 83 15.10 6.78 1.75
C THR A 83 14.40 7.60 0.67
N TRP A 84 15.13 8.49 0.01
CA TRP A 84 14.61 9.26 -1.12
C TRP A 84 14.21 8.37 -2.30
N LEU A 85 15.01 7.34 -2.60
CA LEU A 85 14.68 6.36 -3.64
C LEU A 85 13.36 5.63 -3.32
N ILE A 86 13.19 5.15 -2.08
CA ILE A 86 11.96 4.48 -1.64
C ILE A 86 10.75 5.42 -1.77
N VAL A 87 10.88 6.68 -1.35
CA VAL A 87 9.79 7.68 -1.47
C VAL A 87 9.41 7.90 -2.93
N LEU A 88 10.38 8.06 -3.83
CA LEU A 88 10.13 8.23 -5.26
C LEU A 88 9.45 6.99 -5.86
N THR A 89 9.96 5.79 -5.59
CA THR A 89 9.36 4.55 -6.08
C THR A 89 7.94 4.37 -5.55
N GLN A 90 7.68 4.72 -4.29
CA GLN A 90 6.35 4.62 -3.70
C GLN A 90 5.37 5.63 -4.31
N ALA A 91 5.82 6.86 -4.59
CA ALA A 91 5.02 7.85 -5.29
C ALA A 91 4.65 7.40 -6.73
N LEU A 92 5.62 6.83 -7.46
CA LEU A 92 5.39 6.26 -8.78
C LEU A 92 4.40 5.08 -8.72
N ASN A 93 4.56 4.17 -7.76
CA ASN A 93 3.61 3.07 -7.54
C ASN A 93 2.19 3.59 -7.31
N GLY A 94 2.02 4.66 -6.51
CA GLY A 94 0.72 5.31 -6.32
C GLY A 94 0.12 5.82 -7.63
N LEU A 95 0.92 6.51 -8.44
CA LEU A 95 0.49 7.01 -9.75
C LEU A 95 0.09 5.88 -10.71
N PHE A 96 0.90 4.81 -10.80
CA PHE A 96 0.58 3.64 -11.60
C PHE A 96 -0.72 2.97 -11.14
N MET A 97 -0.90 2.81 -9.83
CA MET A 97 -2.12 2.21 -9.29
C MET A 97 -3.36 3.07 -9.59
N SER A 98 -3.28 4.40 -9.56
CA SER A 98 -4.39 5.27 -9.97
C SER A 98 -4.76 5.10 -11.45
N VAL A 99 -3.77 4.93 -12.34
CA VAL A 99 -4.00 4.65 -13.76
C VAL A 99 -4.68 3.29 -13.95
N VAL A 100 -4.22 2.25 -13.24
CA VAL A 100 -4.84 0.91 -13.28
C VAL A 100 -6.29 0.97 -12.83
N ILE A 101 -6.60 1.69 -11.74
CA ILE A 101 -8.00 1.81 -11.27
C ILE A 101 -8.88 2.56 -12.26
N LYS A 102 -8.36 3.63 -12.90
CA LYS A 102 -9.14 4.40 -13.88
C LYS A 102 -9.52 3.57 -15.11
N HIS A 103 -8.60 2.73 -15.60
CA HIS A 103 -8.82 1.91 -16.81
C HIS A 103 -9.37 0.52 -16.53
N SER A 104 -9.37 0.09 -15.28
CA SER A 104 -9.81 -1.25 -14.87
C SER A 104 -10.71 -1.13 -13.64
N SER A 105 -10.43 -1.89 -12.59
CA SER A 105 -11.22 -1.92 -11.35
C SER A 105 -10.32 -2.15 -10.16
N ASN A 106 -10.83 -1.89 -8.94
CA ASN A 106 -10.11 -2.14 -7.70
C ASN A 106 -9.67 -3.60 -7.55
N ILE A 107 -10.49 -4.53 -8.05
CA ILE A 107 -10.25 -5.97 -8.00
C ILE A 107 -9.00 -6.34 -8.81
N ILE A 108 -8.87 -5.82 -10.03
CA ILE A 108 -7.71 -6.05 -10.90
C ILE A 108 -6.44 -5.46 -10.26
N ARG A 109 -6.54 -4.28 -9.65
CA ARG A 109 -5.43 -3.71 -8.86
C ARG A 109 -4.98 -4.67 -7.75
N LEU A 110 -5.91 -5.32 -7.05
CA LEU A 110 -5.59 -6.28 -5.99
C LEU A 110 -4.87 -7.52 -6.55
N PHE A 111 -5.30 -8.03 -7.71
CA PHE A 111 -4.60 -9.10 -8.41
C PHE A 111 -3.18 -8.71 -8.83
N VAL A 112 -2.99 -7.48 -9.35
CA VAL A 112 -1.66 -6.96 -9.72
C VAL A 112 -0.73 -6.90 -8.51
N ILE A 113 -1.22 -6.45 -7.35
CA ILE A 113 -0.44 -6.40 -6.11
C ILE A 113 -0.03 -7.81 -5.68
N SER A 114 -0.97 -8.77 -5.67
CA SER A 114 -0.67 -10.16 -5.31
C SER A 114 0.34 -10.83 -6.27
N PHE A 115 0.25 -10.55 -7.57
CA PHE A 115 1.24 -11.03 -8.54
C PHE A 115 2.62 -10.40 -8.32
N SER A 116 2.67 -9.10 -8.02
CA SER A 116 3.91 -8.40 -7.66
C SER A 116 4.61 -9.04 -6.45
N LEU A 117 3.86 -9.53 -5.45
CA LEU A 117 4.42 -10.25 -4.31
C LEU A 117 5.08 -11.57 -4.71
N ILE A 118 4.48 -12.31 -5.66
CA ILE A 118 5.06 -13.54 -6.20
C ILE A 118 6.37 -13.22 -6.92
N VAL A 119 6.37 -12.23 -7.81
CA VAL A 119 7.57 -11.78 -8.54
C VAL A 119 8.67 -11.32 -7.58
N THR A 120 8.31 -10.54 -6.56
CA THR A 120 9.24 -10.07 -5.52
C THR A 120 9.86 -11.23 -4.75
N SER A 121 9.07 -12.28 -4.48
CA SER A 121 9.55 -13.49 -3.80
C SER A 121 10.52 -14.28 -4.68
N PHE A 122 10.23 -14.41 -5.98
CA PHE A 122 11.13 -15.02 -6.95
C PHE A 122 12.44 -14.24 -7.08
N LEU A 123 12.36 -12.92 -7.18
CA LEU A 123 13.53 -12.05 -7.24
C LEU A 123 14.36 -12.14 -5.96
N SER A 124 13.71 -12.25 -4.80
CA SER A 124 14.40 -12.43 -3.52
C SER A 124 15.12 -13.78 -3.43
N TRP A 125 14.53 -14.85 -3.96
CA TRP A 125 15.22 -16.14 -4.10
C TRP A 125 16.44 -16.03 -5.02
N PHE A 126 16.32 -15.30 -6.14
CA PHE A 126 17.42 -15.15 -7.10
C PHE A 126 18.58 -14.30 -6.54
N ILE A 127 18.30 -13.17 -5.88
CA ILE A 127 19.32 -12.22 -5.41
C ILE A 127 19.89 -12.64 -4.05
N PHE A 128 19.04 -13.07 -3.12
CA PHE A 128 19.42 -13.33 -1.72
C PHE A 128 19.51 -14.82 -1.38
N HIS A 129 19.28 -15.72 -2.36
CA HIS A 129 19.28 -17.18 -2.17
C HIS A 129 18.36 -17.67 -1.04
N ILE A 130 17.26 -16.93 -0.78
CA ILE A 130 16.29 -17.28 0.26
C ILE A 130 15.46 -18.48 -0.18
N THR A 131 15.49 -19.57 0.59
CA THR A 131 14.73 -20.79 0.28
C THR A 131 13.21 -20.58 0.38
N PHE A 132 12.45 -21.10 -0.59
CA PHE A 132 10.99 -21.06 -0.56
C PHE A 132 10.43 -21.97 0.53
N ASN A 133 9.51 -21.42 1.33
CA ASN A 133 8.75 -22.18 2.31
C ASN A 133 7.50 -22.82 1.66
N MET A 134 6.94 -23.87 2.26
CA MET A 134 5.71 -24.53 1.78
C MET A 134 4.53 -23.54 1.62
N TYR A 135 4.47 -22.52 2.46
CA TYR A 135 3.48 -21.45 2.37
C TYR A 135 3.53 -20.65 1.06
N PHE A 136 4.72 -20.52 0.44
CA PHE A 136 4.86 -19.85 -0.86
C PHE A 136 4.15 -20.63 -1.96
N TYR A 137 4.34 -21.95 -2.00
CA TYR A 137 3.67 -22.81 -2.99
C TYR A 137 2.14 -22.79 -2.83
N VAL A 138 1.64 -22.83 -1.59
CA VAL A 138 0.20 -22.69 -1.31
C VAL A 138 -0.33 -21.33 -1.78
N SER A 139 0.43 -20.25 -1.55
CA SER A 139 0.03 -18.90 -1.99
C SER A 139 0.02 -18.77 -3.51
N PHE A 140 1.00 -19.37 -4.19
CA PHE A 140 1.09 -19.39 -5.64
C PHE A 140 -0.08 -20.16 -6.28
N LEU A 141 -0.39 -21.36 -5.75
CA LEU A 141 -1.50 -22.18 -6.24
C LEU A 141 -2.85 -21.50 -6.02
N THR A 142 -3.10 -20.97 -4.81
CA THR A 142 -4.36 -20.28 -4.50
C THR A 142 -4.56 -19.04 -5.36
N MET A 143 -3.50 -18.27 -5.63
CA MET A 143 -3.54 -17.13 -6.56
C MET A 143 -3.87 -17.56 -8.00
N GLY A 144 -3.27 -18.65 -8.48
CA GLY A 144 -3.57 -19.20 -9.81
C GLY A 144 -5.03 -19.63 -9.94
N CYS A 145 -5.56 -20.34 -8.94
CA CYS A 145 -6.96 -20.74 -8.89
C CYS A 145 -7.91 -19.53 -8.86
N ALA A 146 -7.59 -18.51 -8.07
CA ALA A 146 -8.40 -17.29 -7.97
C ALA A 146 -8.45 -16.54 -9.31
N LEU A 147 -7.33 -16.45 -10.01
CA LEU A 147 -7.25 -15.80 -11.32
C LEU A 147 -8.06 -16.58 -12.37
N SER A 148 -7.96 -17.91 -12.39
CA SER A 148 -8.73 -18.73 -13.33
C SER A 148 -10.24 -18.61 -13.10
N LEU A 149 -10.68 -18.56 -11.83
CA LEU A 149 -12.09 -18.36 -11.51
C LEU A 149 -12.59 -16.97 -11.91
N TYR A 150 -11.77 -15.94 -11.73
CA TYR A 150 -12.14 -14.57 -12.07
C TYR A 150 -12.30 -14.36 -13.58
N TYR A 151 -11.47 -14.99 -14.41
CA TYR A 151 -11.60 -14.89 -15.88
C TYR A 151 -12.57 -15.90 -16.49
N SER A 152 -12.93 -16.96 -15.76
CA SER A 152 -13.88 -17.97 -16.24
C SER A 152 -15.35 -17.53 -16.12
N ASN A 153 -15.63 -16.37 -15.52
CA ASN A 153 -16.97 -15.84 -15.28
C ASN A 153 -17.06 -14.38 -15.74
#